data_AF-A0A7C2KWV6-F1
#
_entry.id   AF-A0A7C2KWV6-F1
#
_cell.length_a   1.000
_cell.length_b   1.000
_cell.length_c   1.000
_cell.angle_alpha   90.00
_cell.angle_beta   90.00
_cell.angle_gamma   90.00
#
_symmetry.space_group_name_H-M   'P 1'
#
loop_
_entity.id
_entity.type
_entity.pdbx_description
1 polymer ?
#
loop_
_entity_poly.entity_id
_entity_poly.type
_entity_poly.pdbx_seq_one_letter_code
_entity_poly.pdbx_strand_id
1 'polypeptide(L)'
;MKTFTDNAGRVWTIAINVDAVKRVRSLLEVDLLEIVEGTLIEKLIRDHGLLVVIDGSKGLRKAVDKVFGKKGVVQRCHWHKRENVLGYLPTGLKPVFKRKLSAAYEKPTYAAAKAGLKRIRAELAEVNASAAASLDEGLEETLTLHRLGLFRELGRSVKTTNCIENLNSLIGQRTDKVDRWRNADQKHRWLATTLLDIEPRLRKVSGHQALPRLRAALEVHAKGTLEKVA
;
A
#
# COMPACT_ATOMS: atom_id res chain seq x y z
N MET A 1 8.96 0.87 -19.47
CA MET A 1 7.95 -0.23 -19.48
C MET A 1 8.33 -1.12 -20.62
N LYS A 2 8.71 -2.37 -20.33
CA LYS A 2 9.05 -3.35 -21.36
C LYS A 2 8.00 -4.45 -21.38
N THR A 3 7.72 -4.93 -22.57
CA THR A 3 6.85 -6.06 -22.82
C THR A 3 7.71 -7.27 -23.14
N PHE A 4 7.42 -8.42 -22.55
CA PHE A 4 8.08 -9.66 -22.96
C PHE A 4 7.08 -10.79 -23.02
N THR A 5 7.40 -11.78 -23.85
CA THR A 5 6.57 -12.95 -24.06
C THR A 5 7.24 -14.13 -23.38
N ASP A 6 6.50 -14.86 -22.53
CA ASP A 6 7.04 -16.06 -21.89
C ASP A 6 7.04 -17.27 -22.83
N ASN A 7 7.65 -18.38 -22.38
CA ASN A 7 7.73 -19.63 -23.14
C ASN A 7 6.35 -20.27 -23.45
N ALA A 8 5.26 -19.75 -22.86
CA ALA A 8 3.89 -20.17 -23.13
C ALA A 8 3.14 -19.16 -24.03
N GLY A 9 3.84 -18.19 -24.62
CA GLY A 9 3.27 -17.23 -25.57
C GLY A 9 2.50 -16.07 -24.94
N ARG A 10 2.59 -15.86 -23.61
CA ARG A 10 1.84 -14.81 -22.91
C ARG A 10 2.65 -13.53 -22.82
N VAL A 11 1.99 -12.41 -23.13
CA VAL A 11 2.61 -11.07 -23.18
C VAL A 11 2.46 -10.37 -21.83
N TRP A 12 3.58 -10.01 -21.21
CA TRP A 12 3.66 -9.39 -19.90
C TRP A 12 4.05 -7.91 -20.02
N THR A 13 3.36 -7.05 -19.26
CA THR A 13 3.62 -5.60 -19.20
C THR A 13 4.01 -5.19 -17.77
N ILE A 14 5.07 -4.39 -17.62
CA ILE A 14 5.56 -3.91 -16.31
C ILE A 14 5.78 -2.38 -16.30
N ALA A 15 5.26 -1.70 -15.27
CA ALA A 15 5.41 -0.26 -15.00
C ALA A 15 5.85 0.02 -13.54
N ILE A 16 6.57 1.15 -13.32
CA ILE A 16 7.22 1.52 -12.05
C ILE A 16 6.90 2.99 -11.69
N ASN A 17 6.42 3.27 -10.46
CA ASN A 17 6.49 4.58 -9.78
C ASN A 17 7.50 4.57 -8.63
N VAL A 18 7.85 5.80 -8.24
CA VAL A 18 8.40 6.22 -6.93
C VAL A 18 7.67 5.58 -5.72
N ASP A 19 6.41 5.15 -5.88
CA ASP A 19 5.63 4.49 -4.82
C ASP A 19 5.88 2.99 -4.62
N ALA A 20 6.71 2.34 -5.45
CA ALA A 20 6.88 0.89 -5.42
C ALA A 20 8.33 0.44 -5.60
N VAL A 21 9.27 1.02 -4.84
CA VAL A 21 10.68 0.60 -4.86
C VAL A 21 10.91 -0.80 -4.24
N LYS A 22 9.88 -1.52 -3.81
CA LYS A 22 10.02 -2.92 -3.37
C LYS A 22 10.09 -3.97 -4.47
N ARG A 23 10.04 -3.58 -5.74
CA ARG A 23 9.84 -4.55 -6.84
C ARG A 23 10.96 -4.56 -7.87
N VAL A 24 12.19 -4.44 -7.42
CA VAL A 24 13.35 -4.54 -8.30
C VAL A 24 14.24 -5.71 -7.85
N ARG A 25 14.67 -6.50 -8.83
CA ARG A 25 15.49 -7.73 -8.78
C ARG A 25 14.90 -9.06 -8.31
N SER A 26 13.76 -9.11 -7.62
CA SER A 26 13.32 -10.40 -7.05
C SER A 26 12.81 -11.44 -8.03
N LEU A 27 12.20 -11.02 -9.13
CA LEU A 27 11.38 -11.90 -9.95
C LEU A 27 11.76 -11.90 -11.43
N LEU A 28 12.44 -10.87 -11.98
CA LEU A 28 12.47 -10.65 -13.44
C LEU A 28 13.67 -9.89 -14.03
N GLU A 29 14.87 -9.83 -13.41
CA GLU A 29 16.08 -9.26 -14.07
C GLU A 29 15.86 -7.90 -14.80
N VAL A 30 15.44 -6.85 -14.10
CA VAL A 30 15.11 -5.54 -14.72
C VAL A 30 16.16 -4.46 -14.39
N ASP A 31 16.61 -3.75 -15.42
CA ASP A 31 17.43 -2.52 -15.38
C ASP A 31 16.55 -1.28 -15.18
N LEU A 32 16.93 -0.42 -14.23
CA LEU A 32 16.21 0.79 -13.84
C LEU A 32 16.28 1.94 -14.86
N LEU A 33 17.24 1.93 -15.79
CA LEU A 33 17.46 3.03 -16.73
C LEU A 33 16.36 3.13 -17.82
N GLU A 34 15.70 2.03 -18.19
CA GLU A 34 14.67 1.99 -19.24
C GLU A 34 13.26 2.45 -18.77
N ILE A 35 13.11 2.91 -17.53
CA ILE A 35 11.81 3.24 -16.92
C ILE A 35 11.37 4.69 -17.22
N VAL A 36 12.31 5.56 -17.55
CA VAL A 36 12.16 7.02 -17.54
C VAL A 36 11.36 7.56 -18.75
N GLU A 37 11.11 6.76 -19.79
CA GLU A 37 10.40 7.21 -20.99
C GLU A 37 8.88 6.85 -20.95
N GLY A 38 8.03 7.88 -20.82
CA GLY A 38 6.55 7.86 -20.91
C GLY A 38 5.80 8.03 -19.58
N THR A 39 4.62 8.68 -19.58
CA THR A 39 3.88 9.01 -18.34
C THR A 39 3.34 7.74 -17.66
N LEU A 40 3.63 7.59 -16.36
CA LEU A 40 3.28 6.39 -15.61
C LEU A 40 1.78 6.16 -15.48
N ILE A 41 1.01 7.25 -15.34
CA ILE A 41 -0.43 7.18 -15.13
C ILE A 41 -1.11 6.52 -16.33
N GLU A 42 -0.70 6.86 -17.55
CA GLU A 42 -1.20 6.23 -18.78
C GLU A 42 -0.94 4.72 -18.82
N LYS A 43 0.17 4.27 -18.24
CA LYS A 43 0.51 2.85 -18.16
C LYS A 43 -0.33 2.12 -17.11
N LEU A 44 -0.47 2.71 -15.91
CA LEU A 44 -1.28 2.13 -14.83
C LEU A 44 -2.78 2.05 -15.18
N ILE A 45 -3.32 3.00 -15.95
CA ILE A 45 -4.73 2.97 -16.39
C ILE A 45 -5.04 1.72 -17.23
N ARG A 46 -4.05 1.19 -17.95
CA ARG A 46 -4.20 0.02 -18.82
C ARG A 46 -4.27 -1.29 -18.05
N ASP A 47 -3.79 -1.32 -16.80
CA ASP A 47 -3.87 -2.54 -15.98
C ASP A 47 -5.33 -2.92 -15.68
N HIS A 48 -5.55 -4.22 -15.47
CA HIS A 48 -6.87 -4.79 -15.22
C HIS A 48 -7.30 -4.70 -13.74
N GLY A 49 -6.42 -4.23 -12.86
CA GLY A 49 -6.69 -3.95 -11.45
C GLY A 49 -5.42 -3.53 -10.69
N LEU A 50 -5.55 -2.57 -9.76
CA LEU A 50 -4.47 -2.04 -8.94
C LEU A 50 -4.84 -2.07 -7.46
N LEU A 51 -3.92 -2.54 -6.63
CA LEU A 51 -3.97 -2.30 -5.19
C LEU A 51 -3.23 -1.00 -4.89
N VAL A 52 -3.93 -0.02 -4.34
CA VAL A 52 -3.35 1.28 -3.96
C VAL A 52 -3.30 1.38 -2.44
N VAL A 53 -2.09 1.38 -1.87
CA VAL A 53 -1.90 1.48 -0.42
C VAL A 53 -1.67 2.94 -0.04
N ILE A 54 -2.55 3.52 0.78
CA ILE A 54 -2.49 4.94 1.16
C ILE A 54 -2.57 5.14 2.68
N ASP A 55 -2.10 6.28 3.17
CA ASP A 55 -2.13 6.65 4.60
C ASP A 55 -3.52 7.06 5.12
N GLY A 56 -4.32 7.72 4.30
CA GLY A 56 -5.66 8.21 4.65
C GLY A 56 -6.08 9.54 4.01
N SER A 57 -5.30 10.09 3.08
CA SER A 57 -5.67 11.34 2.39
C SER A 57 -6.95 11.21 1.55
N LYS A 58 -7.99 11.99 1.91
CA LYS A 58 -9.26 12.09 1.16
C LYS A 58 -9.04 12.54 -0.28
N GLY A 59 -8.07 13.43 -0.49
CA GLY A 59 -7.67 13.90 -1.82
C GLY A 59 -7.08 12.78 -2.68
N LEU A 60 -6.17 11.97 -2.12
CA LEU A 60 -5.60 10.81 -2.81
C LEU A 60 -6.67 9.77 -3.10
N ARG A 61 -7.57 9.48 -2.14
CA ARG A 61 -8.68 8.56 -2.36
C ARG A 61 -9.56 8.98 -3.53
N LYS A 62 -9.94 10.27 -3.58
CA LYS A 62 -10.74 10.85 -4.67
C LYS A 62 -9.98 10.85 -6.00
N ALA A 63 -8.67 11.08 -5.98
CA ALA A 63 -7.85 11.00 -7.17
C ALA A 63 -7.78 9.57 -7.71
N VAL A 64 -7.65 8.56 -6.84
CA VAL A 64 -7.69 7.15 -7.23
C VAL A 64 -9.03 6.78 -7.86
N ASP A 65 -10.15 7.20 -7.26
CA ASP A 65 -11.48 7.00 -7.88
C ASP A 65 -11.59 7.66 -9.25
N LYS A 66 -11.14 8.91 -9.36
CA LYS A 66 -11.23 9.69 -10.60
C LYS A 66 -10.40 9.07 -11.72
N VAL A 67 -9.22 8.54 -11.42
CA VAL A 67 -8.26 8.06 -12.43
C VAL A 67 -8.46 6.57 -12.74
N PHE A 68 -8.69 5.74 -11.71
CA PHE A 68 -8.70 4.28 -11.85
C PHE A 68 -10.10 3.67 -11.66
N GLY A 69 -11.05 4.41 -11.10
CA GLY A 69 -12.40 3.92 -10.84
C GLY A 69 -12.40 2.58 -10.10
N LYS A 70 -13.22 1.63 -10.56
CA LYS A 70 -13.33 0.27 -9.99
C LYS A 70 -12.05 -0.56 -10.07
N LYS A 71 -11.09 -0.17 -10.91
CA LYS A 71 -9.79 -0.85 -10.99
C LYS A 71 -8.88 -0.49 -9.82
N GLY A 72 -9.07 0.68 -9.20
CA GLY A 72 -8.26 1.17 -8.09
C GLY A 72 -8.79 0.68 -6.75
N VAL A 73 -8.31 -0.48 -6.30
CA VAL A 73 -8.71 -1.06 -5.01
C VAL A 73 -7.84 -0.48 -3.91
N VAL A 74 -8.43 0.27 -3.00
CA VAL A 74 -7.68 1.03 -1.98
C VAL A 74 -7.50 0.21 -0.71
N GLN A 75 -6.28 0.13 -0.21
CA GLN A 75 -5.92 -0.36 1.11
C GLN A 75 -5.40 0.80 1.97
N ARG A 76 -6.08 1.13 3.07
CA ARG A 76 -5.56 2.10 4.03
C ARG A 76 -4.51 1.47 4.94
N CYS A 77 -3.48 2.24 5.25
CA CYS A 77 -2.40 1.84 6.15
C CYS A 77 -2.94 1.61 7.57
N HIS A 78 -2.75 0.39 8.08
CA HIS A 78 -3.16 0.01 9.44
C HIS A 78 -2.45 0.83 10.51
N TRP A 79 -1.19 1.17 10.28
CA TRP A 79 -0.39 1.93 11.25
C TRP A 79 -0.94 3.33 11.42
N HIS A 80 -1.02 4.12 10.33
CA HIS A 80 -1.59 5.46 10.36
C HIS A 80 -3.01 5.47 10.89
N LYS A 81 -3.84 4.50 10.47
CA LYS A 81 -5.20 4.41 10.99
C LYS A 81 -5.23 4.25 12.50
N ARG A 82 -4.40 3.34 13.02
CA ARG A 82 -4.32 3.09 14.46
C ARG A 82 -3.84 4.33 15.19
N GLU A 83 -2.79 4.99 14.73
CA GLU A 83 -2.29 6.22 15.39
C GLU A 83 -3.34 7.34 15.36
N ASN A 84 -4.11 7.48 14.27
CA ASN A 84 -5.23 8.43 14.20
C ASN A 84 -6.31 8.14 15.25
N VAL A 85 -6.64 6.87 15.52
CA VAL A 85 -7.60 6.49 16.57
C VAL A 85 -7.01 6.75 17.95
N LEU A 86 -5.76 6.35 18.19
CA LEU A 86 -5.08 6.52 19.47
C LEU A 86 -4.83 8.00 19.82
N GLY A 87 -4.73 8.88 18.83
CA GLY A 87 -4.52 10.32 19.01
C GLY A 87 -5.62 11.00 19.85
N TYR A 88 -6.84 10.47 19.81
CA TYR A 88 -7.98 10.99 20.57
C TYR A 88 -8.07 10.45 22.01
N LEU A 89 -7.27 9.43 22.35
CA LEU A 89 -7.37 8.75 23.63
C LEU A 89 -6.39 9.31 24.68
N PRO A 90 -6.75 9.33 25.97
CA PRO A 90 -5.80 9.60 27.05
C PRO A 90 -4.62 8.62 27.03
N THR A 91 -3.43 9.09 27.42
CA THR A 91 -2.17 8.33 27.35
C THR A 91 -2.24 6.96 28.02
N GLY A 92 -2.93 6.83 29.16
CA GLY A 92 -3.09 5.55 29.87
C GLY A 92 -3.90 4.50 29.10
N LEU A 93 -4.83 4.90 28.23
CA LEU A 93 -5.66 3.99 27.45
C LEU A 93 -5.01 3.57 26.12
N LYS A 94 -4.07 4.38 25.60
CA LYS A 94 -3.42 4.11 24.29
C LYS A 94 -2.82 2.71 24.19
N PRO A 95 -2.05 2.18 25.18
CA PRO A 95 -1.48 0.83 25.09
C PRO A 95 -2.53 -0.28 25.02
N VAL A 96 -3.67 -0.11 25.69
CA VAL A 96 -4.76 -1.10 25.69
C VAL A 96 -5.43 -1.13 24.31
N PHE A 97 -5.86 0.02 23.80
CA PHE A 97 -6.51 0.10 22.49
C PHE A 97 -5.55 -0.24 21.34
N LYS A 98 -4.25 0.08 21.46
CA LYS A 98 -3.23 -0.32 20.48
C LYS A 98 -3.17 -1.84 20.34
N ARG A 99 -3.17 -2.57 21.46
CA ARG A 99 -3.17 -4.04 21.48
C ARG A 99 -4.47 -4.60 20.91
N LYS A 100 -5.63 -4.07 21.32
CA LYS A 100 -6.95 -4.50 20.81
C LYS A 100 -7.06 -4.32 19.30
N LEU A 101 -6.75 -3.12 18.78
CA LEU A 101 -6.78 -2.82 17.34
C LEU A 101 -5.84 -3.71 16.56
N SER A 102 -4.60 -3.89 17.03
CA SER A 102 -3.62 -4.75 16.36
C SER A 102 -4.12 -6.20 16.33
N ALA A 103 -4.63 -6.74 17.44
CA ALA A 103 -5.17 -8.10 17.49
C ALA A 103 -6.39 -8.30 16.59
N ALA A 104 -7.26 -7.29 16.45
CA ALA A 104 -8.40 -7.35 15.53
C ALA A 104 -7.95 -7.37 14.07
N TYR A 105 -6.95 -6.57 13.71
CA TYR A 105 -6.40 -6.57 12.35
C TYR A 105 -5.66 -7.86 11.99
N GLU A 106 -4.99 -8.53 12.95
CA GLU A 106 -4.30 -9.80 12.72
C GLU A 106 -5.24 -11.01 12.53
N LYS A 107 -6.55 -10.84 12.66
CA LYS A 107 -7.53 -11.89 12.39
C LYS A 107 -7.43 -12.33 10.91
N PRO A 108 -7.48 -13.64 10.61
CA PRO A 108 -7.17 -14.16 9.27
C PRO A 108 -8.26 -13.88 8.23
N THR A 109 -9.51 -13.69 8.66
CA THR A 109 -10.67 -13.50 7.77
C THR A 109 -11.29 -12.13 7.94
N TYR A 110 -11.91 -11.62 6.87
CA TYR A 110 -12.62 -10.35 6.87
C TYR A 110 -13.70 -10.29 7.94
N ALA A 111 -14.55 -11.33 8.03
CA ALA A 111 -15.64 -11.38 9.00
C ALA A 111 -15.13 -11.30 10.45
N ALA A 112 -14.06 -12.04 10.75
CA ALA A 112 -13.49 -12.07 12.10
C ALA A 112 -12.77 -10.76 12.46
N ALA A 113 -12.06 -10.14 11.51
CA ALA A 113 -11.43 -8.84 11.68
C ALA A 113 -12.48 -7.74 11.88
N LYS A 114 -13.50 -7.69 11.02
CA LYS A 114 -14.60 -6.72 11.09
C LYS A 114 -15.39 -6.84 12.39
N ALA A 115 -15.70 -8.06 12.83
CA ALA A 115 -16.37 -8.29 14.11
C ALA A 115 -15.50 -7.86 15.32
N GLY A 116 -14.18 -8.06 15.23
CA GLY A 116 -13.23 -7.53 16.21
C GLY A 116 -13.24 -6.01 16.28
N LEU A 117 -13.14 -5.34 15.13
CA LEU A 117 -13.12 -3.88 15.04
C LEU A 117 -14.45 -3.25 15.46
N LYS A 118 -15.60 -3.86 15.14
CA LYS A 118 -16.92 -3.39 15.60
C LYS A 118 -17.07 -3.43 17.12
N ARG A 119 -16.53 -4.46 17.78
CA ARG A 119 -16.52 -4.52 19.25
C ARG A 119 -15.66 -3.40 19.84
N ILE A 120 -14.46 -3.20 19.30
CA ILE A 120 -13.57 -2.11 19.72
C ILE A 120 -14.24 -0.74 19.49
N ARG A 121 -14.95 -0.58 18.38
CA ARG A 121 -15.70 0.64 18.06
C ARG A 121 -16.78 0.95 19.09
N ALA A 122 -17.51 -0.07 19.57
CA ALA A 122 -18.50 0.12 20.65
C ALA A 122 -17.82 0.57 21.95
N GLU A 123 -16.70 -0.06 22.33
CA GLU A 123 -15.94 0.39 23.50
C GLU A 123 -15.36 1.81 23.34
N LEU A 124 -14.89 2.17 22.14
CA LEU A 124 -14.40 3.51 21.86
C LEU A 124 -15.51 4.56 21.96
N ALA A 125 -16.75 4.23 21.60
CA ALA A 125 -17.87 5.17 21.66
C ALA A 125 -18.18 5.61 23.10
N GLU A 126 -18.04 4.70 24.08
CA GLU A 126 -18.19 5.00 25.51
C GLU A 126 -17.04 5.87 26.06
N VAL A 127 -15.85 5.75 25.48
CA VAL A 127 -14.64 6.46 25.95
C VAL A 127 -14.46 7.82 25.27
N ASN A 128 -14.59 7.86 23.95
CA ASN A 128 -14.37 9.04 23.13
C ASN A 128 -15.05 8.89 21.75
N ALA A 129 -16.10 9.68 21.51
CA ALA A 129 -16.84 9.66 20.25
C ALA A 129 -15.96 9.95 19.01
N SER A 130 -14.98 10.84 19.12
CA SER A 130 -14.06 11.17 18.01
C SER A 130 -13.12 10.01 17.69
N ALA A 131 -12.71 9.21 18.67
CA ALA A 131 -11.92 8.00 18.44
C ALA A 131 -12.74 6.93 17.70
N ALA A 132 -14.02 6.77 18.05
CA ALA A 132 -14.94 5.87 17.35
C ALA A 132 -15.22 6.35 15.91
N ALA A 133 -15.51 7.64 15.72
CA ALA A 133 -15.70 8.24 14.40
C ALA A 133 -14.43 8.14 13.54
N SER A 134 -13.26 8.35 14.17
CA SER A 134 -11.97 8.08 13.55
C SER A 134 -11.93 6.64 13.09
N LEU A 135 -12.19 5.62 13.93
CA LEU A 135 -12.15 4.22 13.48
C LEU A 135 -13.13 3.91 12.32
N ASP A 136 -14.33 4.48 12.34
CA ASP A 136 -15.35 4.29 11.29
C ASP A 136 -14.88 4.82 9.92
N GLU A 137 -14.09 5.91 9.88
CA GLU A 137 -13.62 6.53 8.64
C GLU A 137 -12.69 5.59 7.83
N GLY A 138 -13.15 5.06 6.70
CA GLY A 138 -12.30 4.19 5.87
C GLY A 138 -11.98 2.85 6.53
N LEU A 139 -12.81 2.38 7.47
CA LEU A 139 -12.73 1.05 8.09
C LEU A 139 -12.70 -0.07 7.03
N GLU A 140 -13.54 0.04 6.01
CA GLU A 140 -13.59 -0.97 4.94
C GLU A 140 -12.28 -0.99 4.13
N GLU A 141 -11.67 0.17 3.92
CA GLU A 141 -10.41 0.31 3.19
C GLU A 141 -9.24 -0.27 3.98
N THR A 142 -9.31 -0.36 5.32
CA THR A 142 -8.28 -1.08 6.09
C THR A 142 -8.42 -2.59 5.98
N LEU A 143 -9.60 -3.10 5.61
CA LEU A 143 -9.88 -4.53 5.49
C LEU A 143 -9.82 -5.06 4.05
N THR A 144 -9.36 -4.26 3.09
CA THR A 144 -9.25 -4.64 1.67
C THR A 144 -8.45 -5.92 1.46
N LEU A 145 -7.29 -6.06 2.11
CA LEU A 145 -6.48 -7.28 2.01
C LEU A 145 -7.19 -8.53 2.54
N HIS A 146 -8.03 -8.38 3.57
CA HIS A 146 -8.86 -9.47 4.09
C HIS A 146 -9.95 -9.84 3.09
N ARG A 147 -10.59 -8.85 2.44
CA ARG A 147 -11.60 -9.09 1.39
C ARG A 147 -11.01 -9.78 0.17
N LEU A 148 -9.75 -9.47 -0.17
CA LEU A 148 -9.01 -10.14 -1.24
C LEU A 148 -8.48 -11.52 -0.83
N GLY A 149 -8.63 -11.94 0.43
CA GLY A 149 -8.19 -13.25 0.93
C GLY A 149 -6.67 -13.43 0.96
N LEU A 150 -5.92 -12.32 1.06
CA LEU A 150 -4.45 -12.30 0.93
C LEU A 150 -3.74 -11.66 2.14
N PHE A 151 -4.48 -11.42 3.22
CA PHE A 151 -3.93 -10.79 4.42
C PHE A 151 -2.80 -11.61 5.04
N ARG A 152 -2.92 -12.94 5.08
CA ARG A 152 -1.89 -13.81 5.68
C ARG A 152 -0.58 -13.75 4.89
N GLU A 153 -0.66 -13.80 3.58
CA GLU A 153 0.49 -13.87 2.68
C GLU A 153 1.16 -12.50 2.53
N LEU A 154 0.36 -11.45 2.30
CA LEU A 154 0.87 -10.14 1.90
C LEU A 154 0.81 -9.10 3.03
N GLY A 155 0.04 -9.34 4.09
CA GLY A 155 -0.20 -8.37 5.16
C GLY A 155 1.07 -7.81 5.79
N ARG A 156 2.14 -8.59 5.91
CA ARG A 156 3.44 -8.11 6.43
C ARG A 156 4.00 -6.92 5.63
N SER A 157 3.79 -6.91 4.32
CA SER A 157 4.35 -5.88 3.44
C SER A 157 3.34 -4.79 3.07
N VAL A 158 2.07 -5.13 2.85
CA VAL A 158 1.10 -4.20 2.22
C VAL A 158 -0.02 -3.74 3.15
N LYS A 159 -0.09 -4.21 4.41
CA LYS A 159 -1.04 -3.62 5.38
C LYS A 159 -0.60 -2.24 5.87
N THR A 160 0.66 -1.86 5.62
CA THR A 160 1.22 -0.55 5.97
C THR A 160 2.02 0.05 4.81
N THR A 161 2.31 1.35 4.93
CA THR A 161 3.19 2.14 4.08
C THR A 161 4.66 2.05 4.47
N ASN A 162 5.04 1.13 5.37
CA ASN A 162 6.42 0.96 5.85
C ASN A 162 7.42 0.70 4.70
N CYS A 163 6.94 0.15 3.58
CA CYS A 163 7.74 -0.05 2.39
C CYS A 163 8.36 1.25 1.87
N ILE A 164 7.53 2.28 1.74
CA ILE A 164 7.92 3.58 1.21
C ILE A 164 8.57 4.44 2.29
N GLU A 165 8.09 4.35 3.53
CA GLU A 165 8.71 5.07 4.66
C GLU A 165 10.17 4.65 4.87
N ASN A 166 10.46 3.34 4.79
CA ASN A 166 11.84 2.85 4.89
C ASN A 166 12.70 3.32 3.71
N LEU A 167 12.14 3.35 2.49
CA LEU A 167 12.86 3.90 1.34
C LEU A 167 13.16 5.39 1.53
N ASN A 168 12.16 6.18 1.89
CA ASN A 168 12.28 7.62 2.10
C ASN A 168 13.30 7.93 3.19
N SER A 169 13.34 7.12 4.26
CA SER A 169 14.38 7.22 5.29
C SER A 169 15.78 6.96 4.71
N LEU A 170 15.96 5.94 3.88
CA LEU A 170 17.24 5.65 3.23
C LEU A 170 17.66 6.73 2.21
N ILE A 171 16.69 7.36 1.56
CA ILE A 171 16.91 8.53 0.70
C ILE A 171 17.42 9.69 1.55
N GLY A 172 16.69 10.04 2.62
CA GLY A 172 17.07 11.10 3.57
C GLY A 172 18.51 10.93 4.06
N GLN A 173 18.88 9.74 4.54
CA GLN A 173 20.25 9.46 5.00
C GLN A 173 21.37 9.81 3.98
N ARG A 174 21.07 9.78 2.68
CA ARG A 174 22.01 10.12 1.60
C ARG A 174 21.89 11.56 1.13
N THR A 175 20.71 12.17 1.22
CA THR A 175 20.44 13.53 0.74
C THR A 175 20.53 14.60 1.82
N ASP A 176 20.41 14.24 3.09
CA ASP A 176 20.32 15.18 4.23
C ASP A 176 21.62 15.95 4.47
N LYS A 177 22.75 15.47 3.92
CA LYS A 177 24.05 16.16 3.98
C LYS A 177 24.29 17.10 2.79
N VAL A 178 23.34 17.19 1.85
CA VAL A 178 23.44 18.08 0.69
C VAL A 178 22.75 19.40 1.04
N ASP A 179 23.52 20.35 1.53
CA ASP A 179 22.98 21.63 2.00
C ASP A 179 22.73 22.65 0.86
N ARG A 180 23.39 22.48 -0.29
CA ARG A 180 23.35 23.44 -1.40
C ARG A 180 22.76 22.87 -2.68
N TRP A 181 21.43 22.92 -2.78
CA TRP A 181 20.67 22.62 -3.99
C TRP A 181 20.62 23.82 -4.93
N ARG A 182 21.01 23.65 -6.20
CA ARG A 182 21.08 24.71 -7.21
C ARG A 182 19.89 24.73 -8.15
N ASN A 183 19.37 23.55 -8.53
CA ASN A 183 18.25 23.42 -9.46
C ASN A 183 17.52 22.08 -9.30
N ALA A 184 16.38 21.93 -10.00
CA ALA A 184 15.57 20.72 -9.97
C ALA A 184 16.29 19.50 -10.58
N ASP A 185 17.07 19.70 -11.65
CA ASP A 185 17.87 18.65 -12.28
C ASP A 185 18.84 17.98 -11.30
N GLN A 186 19.56 18.80 -10.51
CA GLN A 186 20.44 18.30 -9.46
C GLN A 186 19.68 17.43 -8.45
N LYS A 187 18.49 17.85 -8.01
CA LYS A 187 17.64 17.07 -7.09
C LYS A 187 17.23 15.73 -7.69
N HIS A 188 16.81 15.73 -8.95
CA HIS A 188 16.42 14.50 -9.66
C HIS A 188 17.59 13.54 -9.82
N ARG A 189 18.78 14.02 -10.19
CA ARG A 189 19.97 13.18 -10.30
C ARG A 189 20.38 12.59 -8.96
N TRP A 190 20.37 13.37 -7.88
CA TRP A 190 20.65 12.87 -6.53
C TRP A 190 19.65 11.80 -6.08
N LEU A 191 18.36 12.02 -6.33
CA LEU A 191 17.32 11.04 -6.05
C LEU A 191 17.54 9.75 -6.86
N ALA A 192 17.76 9.86 -8.17
CA ALA A 192 17.98 8.72 -9.05
C ALA A 192 19.21 7.89 -8.64
N THR A 193 20.36 8.55 -8.44
CA THR A 193 21.60 7.90 -7.97
C THR A 193 21.41 7.24 -6.61
N THR A 194 20.70 7.90 -5.70
CA THR A 194 20.39 7.35 -4.37
C THR A 194 19.53 6.10 -4.47
N LEU A 195 18.49 6.13 -5.30
CA LEU A 195 17.62 4.98 -5.53
C LEU A 195 18.41 3.79 -6.12
N LEU A 196 19.27 4.05 -7.11
CA LEU A 196 20.16 3.05 -7.72
C LEU A 196 21.12 2.43 -6.69
N ASP A 197 21.69 3.23 -5.79
CA ASP A 197 22.54 2.69 -4.72
C ASP A 197 21.72 1.87 -3.69
N ILE A 198 20.51 2.30 -3.34
CA ILE A 198 19.67 1.59 -2.37
C ILE A 198 19.20 0.23 -2.92
N GLU A 199 18.86 0.17 -4.20
CA GLU A 199 18.14 -0.92 -4.84
C GLU A 199 18.71 -2.33 -4.57
N PRO A 200 20.03 -2.60 -4.69
CA PRO A 200 20.58 -3.94 -4.50
C PRO A 200 20.41 -4.48 -3.07
N ARG A 201 20.17 -3.61 -2.09
CA ARG A 201 20.04 -3.94 -0.67
C ARG A 201 18.58 -4.13 -0.25
N LEU A 202 17.64 -3.88 -1.14
CA LEU A 202 16.22 -4.01 -0.86
C LEU A 202 15.80 -5.47 -0.79
N ARG A 203 14.94 -5.76 0.18
CA ARG A 203 14.35 -7.08 0.33
C ARG A 203 13.14 -7.22 -0.59
N LYS A 204 12.96 -8.44 -1.10
CA LYS A 204 11.73 -8.86 -1.79
C LYS A 204 10.52 -8.59 -0.91
N VAL A 205 9.37 -8.27 -1.52
CA VAL A 205 8.08 -8.20 -0.82
C VAL A 205 7.85 -9.54 -0.10
N SER A 206 7.60 -9.50 1.21
CA SER A 206 7.23 -10.71 1.95
C SER A 206 5.91 -11.24 1.39
N GLY A 207 5.90 -12.54 1.04
CA GLY A 207 4.76 -13.17 0.37
C GLY A 207 4.68 -12.90 -1.14
N HIS A 208 5.76 -12.44 -1.80
CA HIS A 208 5.73 -12.12 -3.24
C HIS A 208 5.23 -13.25 -4.16
N GLN A 209 5.31 -14.50 -3.71
CA GLN A 209 4.76 -15.66 -4.42
C GLN A 209 3.23 -15.59 -4.59
N ALA A 210 2.53 -14.85 -3.72
CA ALA A 210 1.08 -14.66 -3.79
C ALA A 210 0.66 -13.49 -4.72
N LEU A 211 1.60 -12.78 -5.35
CA LEU A 211 1.28 -11.65 -6.24
C LEU A 211 0.46 -12.05 -7.49
N PRO A 212 0.61 -13.25 -8.09
CA PRO A 212 -0.31 -13.71 -9.13
C PRO A 212 -1.76 -13.86 -8.62
N ARG A 213 -1.93 -14.38 -7.39
CA ARG A 213 -3.26 -14.46 -6.74
C ARG A 213 -3.83 -13.07 -6.45
N LEU A 214 -2.99 -12.11 -6.05
CA LEU A 214 -3.40 -10.71 -5.91
C LEU A 214 -3.93 -10.14 -7.23
N ARG A 215 -3.20 -10.34 -8.33
CA ARG A 215 -3.64 -9.88 -9.65
C ARG A 215 -5.01 -10.46 -10.01
N ALA A 216 -5.17 -11.77 -9.89
CA ALA A 216 -6.45 -12.43 -10.16
C ALA A 216 -7.59 -11.87 -9.28
N ALA A 217 -7.34 -11.69 -7.98
CA ALA A 217 -8.34 -11.12 -7.06
C ALA A 217 -8.73 -9.69 -7.45
N LEU A 218 -7.76 -8.84 -7.85
CA LEU A 218 -8.02 -7.48 -8.31
C LEU A 218 -8.80 -7.43 -9.63
N GLU A 219 -8.52 -8.35 -10.56
CA GLU A 219 -9.26 -8.44 -11.83
C GLU A 219 -10.72 -8.85 -11.60
N VAL A 220 -10.97 -9.80 -10.70
CA VAL A 220 -12.33 -10.20 -10.31
C VAL A 220 -13.04 -9.06 -9.57
N HIS A 221 -12.31 -8.29 -8.73
CA HIS A 221 -12.84 -7.08 -8.10
C HIS A 221 -13.28 -6.04 -9.12
N ALA A 222 -12.39 -5.72 -10.08
CA ALA A 222 -12.64 -4.70 -11.10
C ALA A 222 -13.84 -5.04 -12.00
N LYS A 223 -14.10 -6.33 -12.23
CA LYS A 223 -15.26 -6.84 -12.97
C LYS A 223 -16.57 -6.80 -12.15
N GLY A 224 -16.52 -6.47 -10.86
CA GLY A 224 -17.69 -6.34 -9.99
C GLY A 224 -18.20 -7.65 -9.36
N THR A 225 -17.43 -8.73 -9.42
CA THR A 225 -17.90 -10.06 -9.01
C THR A 225 -17.69 -10.33 -7.50
N LEU A 226 -16.76 -9.62 -6.84
CA LEU A 226 -16.45 -9.85 -5.42
C LEU A 226 -17.51 -9.29 -4.44
N GLU A 227 -18.38 -8.38 -4.87
CA GLU A 227 -19.44 -7.85 -3.99
C GLU A 227 -20.55 -8.86 -3.70
N LYS A 228 -20.64 -9.95 -4.47
CA LYS A 228 -21.70 -10.96 -4.35
C LYS A 228 -21.35 -12.16 -3.45
N VAL A 229 -20.14 -12.24 -2.90
CA VAL A 229 -19.62 -13.44 -2.23
C VAL A 229 -19.17 -13.17 -0.78
N ALA A 230 -19.52 -12.03 -0.19
CA ALA A 230 -19.14 -11.66 1.18
C ALA A 230 -20.36 -11.58 2.11
#